data_AF-A0A5S4VNE0-F1
#
_entry.id   AF-A0A5S4VNE0-F1
#
_cell.length_a   1.000
_cell.length_b   1.000
_cell.length_c   1.000
_cell.angle_alpha   90.00
_cell.angle_beta   90.00
_cell.angle_gamma   90.00
#
_symmetry.space_group_name_H-M   'P 1'
#
loop_
_entity.id
_entity.type
_entity.pdbx_description
1 polymer ?
#
loop_
_entity_poly.entity_id
_entity_poly.type
_entity_poly.pdbx_seq_one_letter_code
_entity_poly.pdbx_strand_id
1 'polypeptide(L)'
;MYIPVFWQDRIVEHPRRVRVTDLGNGIKEWAPDPGEISQKGTQQSSTNFGNMDFGNVENALLGAYLAMNVRLAHNYIDDLRGQIITSTLKNTLKFPATNAEATIPLPQMVNNTEYQVEAEIVEADGPVEHVEVYGKALNAFKASYLGSAKNVTIKFHVKGGLY
;
A
#
# COMPACT_ATOMS: atom_id res chain seq x y z
N MET A 1 17.19 2.85 9.97
CA MET A 1 17.58 1.92 8.89
C MET A 1 18.74 1.10 9.42
N TYR A 2 18.65 -0.24 9.38
CA TYR A 2 19.75 -1.10 9.77
C TYR A 2 20.90 -0.98 8.75
N ILE A 3 22.14 -0.93 9.23
CA ILE A 3 23.34 -0.83 8.39
C ILE A 3 24.08 -2.16 8.55
N PRO A 4 24.20 -2.97 7.47
CA PRO A 4 24.86 -4.27 7.57
C PRO A 4 26.35 -4.10 7.85
N VAL A 5 26.90 -5.01 8.66
CA VAL A 5 28.35 -5.09 8.85
C VAL A 5 28.91 -6.03 7.78
N PHE A 6 29.91 -5.56 7.04
CA PHE A 6 30.63 -6.42 6.11
C PHE A 6 31.64 -7.27 6.88
N TRP A 7 31.19 -8.44 7.32
CA TRP A 7 32.02 -9.40 8.05
C TRP A 7 33.13 -9.95 7.16
N GLN A 8 34.31 -10.07 7.75
CA GLN A 8 35.54 -10.45 7.07
C GLN A 8 36.31 -11.42 7.95
N ASP A 9 36.78 -12.52 7.37
CA ASP A 9 37.67 -13.41 8.08
C ASP A 9 39.08 -12.84 8.12
N ARG A 10 39.81 -13.19 9.18
CA ARG A 10 41.20 -12.80 9.33
C ARG A 10 42.08 -13.67 8.44
N ILE A 11 42.91 -13.05 7.61
CA ILE A 11 43.87 -13.73 6.73
C ILE A 11 45.29 -13.38 7.19
N VAL A 12 46.06 -14.40 7.53
CA VAL A 12 47.43 -14.30 8.02
C VAL A 12 48.31 -15.36 7.39
N GLU A 13 49.62 -15.10 7.32
CA GLU A 13 50.62 -16.00 6.76
C GLU A 13 50.67 -17.36 7.47
N HIS A 14 50.58 -17.35 8.80
CA HIS A 14 50.65 -18.58 9.62
C HIS A 14 49.44 -18.72 10.56
N PRO A 15 48.34 -19.32 10.08
CA PRO A 15 47.16 -19.56 10.90
C PRO A 15 47.49 -20.43 12.12
N ARG A 16 47.02 -20.02 13.30
CA ARG A 16 47.15 -20.75 14.58
C ARG A 16 48.59 -20.97 15.07
N ARG A 17 49.58 -20.27 14.51
CA ARG A 17 50.95 -20.28 15.06
C ARG A 17 51.02 -19.41 16.31
N VAL A 18 51.78 -19.90 17.29
CA VAL A 18 52.04 -19.22 18.56
C VAL A 18 53.54 -19.15 18.79
N ARG A 19 53.99 -18.03 19.34
CA ARG A 19 55.33 -17.89 19.91
C ARG A 19 55.25 -18.20 21.39
N VAL A 20 56.16 -19.06 21.85
CA VAL A 20 56.26 -19.45 23.24
C VAL A 20 57.54 -18.85 23.83
N THR A 21 57.40 -18.04 24.87
CA THR A 21 58.52 -17.46 25.62
C THR A 21 58.61 -18.14 26.98
N ASP A 22 59.77 -18.69 27.33
CA ASP A 22 60.02 -19.25 28.65
C ASP A 22 60.38 -18.12 29.63
N LEU A 23 59.61 -18.00 30.71
CA LEU A 23 59.77 -16.97 31.75
C LEU A 23 60.57 -17.51 32.96
N GLY A 24 61.01 -18.77 32.92
CA GLY A 24 61.64 -19.45 34.04
C GLY A 24 60.64 -20.07 35.02
N ASN A 25 61.14 -20.89 35.95
CA ASN A 25 60.35 -21.60 36.98
C ASN A 25 59.16 -22.43 36.42
N GLY A 26 59.28 -22.92 35.19
CA GLY A 26 58.24 -23.71 34.53
C GLY A 26 57.08 -22.90 33.93
N ILE A 27 57.15 -21.56 33.97
CA ILE A 27 56.12 -20.66 33.42
C ILE A 27 56.46 -20.34 31.96
N LYS A 28 55.47 -20.49 31.07
CA LYS A 28 55.60 -20.15 29.66
C LYS A 28 54.50 -19.20 29.24
N GLU A 29 54.88 -18.13 28.54
CA GLU A 29 53.94 -17.22 27.89
C GLU A 29 53.66 -17.69 26.46
N TRP A 30 52.39 -17.69 26.08
CA TRP A 30 51.92 -18.09 24.76
C TRP A 30 51.28 -16.90 24.09
N ALA A 31 51.92 -16.38 23.05
CA ALA A 31 51.42 -15.23 22.29
C ALA A 31 51.13 -15.67 20.83
N PRO A 32 50.05 -15.17 20.20
CA PRO A 32 49.83 -15.40 18.77
C PRO A 32 50.99 -14.85 17.93
N ASP A 33 51.51 -15.66 17.01
CA ASP A 33 52.56 -15.25 16.06
C ASP A 33 52.10 -15.51 14.63
N PRO A 34 51.21 -14.65 14.10
CA PRO A 34 50.53 -14.86 12.83
C PRO A 34 51.43 -14.67 11.59
N GLY A 35 52.65 -14.13 11.73
CA GLY A 35 53.43 -13.62 10.59
C GLY A 35 52.80 -12.36 9.98
N GLU A 36 52.93 -12.18 8.67
CA GLU A 36 52.28 -11.08 7.95
C GLU A 36 50.74 -11.19 8.03
N ILE A 37 50.07 -10.07 8.27
CA ILE A 37 48.61 -9.97 8.33
C ILE A 37 48.11 -9.29 7.07
N SER A 38 47.66 -10.08 6.09
CA SER A 38 47.07 -9.55 4.86
C SER A 38 45.68 -8.95 5.10
N GLN A 39 44.90 -9.51 6.04
CA GLN A 39 43.57 -9.00 6.39
C GLN A 39 43.30 -9.18 7.89
N LYS A 40 42.97 -8.09 8.58
CA LYS A 40 42.76 -8.09 10.04
C LYS A 40 41.53 -8.91 10.47
N GLY A 41 40.50 -8.97 9.63
CA GLY A 41 39.21 -9.59 9.92
C GLY A 41 38.34 -8.76 10.88
N THR A 42 37.07 -9.15 11.00
CA THR A 42 36.08 -8.61 11.94
C THR A 42 35.94 -9.48 13.18
N GLN A 43 35.15 -9.04 14.16
CA GLN A 43 34.97 -9.73 15.45
C GLN A 43 34.34 -11.13 15.33
N GLN A 44 33.61 -11.40 14.24
CA GLN A 44 32.92 -12.66 13.99
C GLN A 44 33.22 -13.18 12.57
N SER A 45 32.88 -14.46 12.35
CA SER A 45 33.10 -15.15 11.08
C SER A 45 32.30 -14.55 9.94
N SER A 46 32.97 -14.32 8.81
CA SER A 46 32.37 -13.77 7.59
C SER A 46 31.22 -14.62 7.07
N THR A 47 31.35 -15.95 7.11
CA THR A 47 30.36 -16.85 6.53
C THR A 47 29.06 -16.84 7.34
N ASN A 48 29.14 -17.06 8.65
CA ASN A 48 27.94 -17.21 9.47
C ASN A 48 27.24 -15.86 9.72
N PHE A 49 28.00 -14.84 10.14
CA PHE A 49 27.43 -13.53 10.46
C PHE A 49 27.17 -12.70 9.21
N GLY A 50 27.96 -12.87 8.13
CA GLY A 50 27.64 -12.27 6.83
C GLY A 50 26.31 -12.77 6.30
N ASN A 51 26.09 -14.09 6.28
CA ASN A 51 24.81 -14.65 5.85
C ASN A 51 23.64 -14.17 6.71
N MET A 52 23.83 -14.06 8.03
CA MET A 52 22.81 -13.54 8.94
C MET A 52 22.49 -12.06 8.68
N ASP A 53 23.50 -11.20 8.55
CA ASP A 53 23.32 -9.77 8.30
C ASP A 53 22.66 -9.51 6.94
N PHE A 54 23.09 -10.22 5.89
CA PHE A 54 22.43 -10.15 4.59
C PHE A 54 21.00 -10.67 4.64
N GLY A 55 20.75 -11.79 5.33
CA GLY A 55 19.40 -12.31 5.55
C GLY A 55 18.50 -11.34 6.31
N ASN A 56 19.03 -10.58 7.27
CA ASN A 56 18.28 -9.53 7.97
C ASN A 56 17.86 -8.39 7.02
N VAL A 57 18.77 -7.94 6.15
CA VAL A 57 18.48 -6.89 5.16
C VAL A 57 17.47 -7.41 4.12
N GLU A 58 17.64 -8.63 3.64
CA GLU A 58 16.73 -9.28 2.68
C GLU A 58 15.32 -9.43 3.26
N ASN A 59 15.19 -9.90 4.51
CA ASN A 59 13.90 -10.01 5.19
C ASN A 59 13.22 -8.65 5.36
N ALA A 60 13.97 -7.60 5.69
CA ALA A 60 13.44 -6.25 5.77
C ALA A 60 12.92 -5.74 4.40
N LEU A 61 13.67 -6.02 3.33
CA LEU A 61 13.27 -5.69 1.95
C LEU A 61 12.00 -6.45 1.53
N LEU A 62 11.96 -7.76 1.80
CA LEU A 62 10.80 -8.59 1.49
C LEU A 62 9.57 -8.14 2.28
N GLY A 63 9.74 -7.80 3.56
CA GLY A 63 8.67 -7.24 4.39
C GLY A 63 8.10 -5.94 3.83
N ALA A 64 8.98 -5.02 3.38
CA ALA A 64 8.55 -3.78 2.74
C ALA A 64 7.83 -4.03 1.41
N TYR A 65 8.33 -4.97 0.59
CA TYR A 65 7.69 -5.36 -0.66
C TYR A 65 6.30 -5.96 -0.44
N LEU A 66 6.15 -6.87 0.54
CA LEU A 66 4.84 -7.44 0.89
C LEU A 66 3.88 -6.36 1.41
N ALA A 67 4.35 -5.43 2.24
CA ALA A 67 3.53 -4.32 2.71
C ALA A 67 3.01 -3.45 1.56
N MET A 68 3.83 -3.20 0.53
CA MET A 68 3.39 -2.50 -0.69
C MET A 68 2.31 -3.28 -1.44
N ASN A 69 2.48 -4.59 -1.63
CA ASN A 69 1.49 -5.44 -2.30
C ASN A 69 0.16 -5.49 -1.53
N VAL A 70 0.21 -5.59 -0.20
CA VAL A 70 -0.99 -5.52 0.67
C VAL A 70 -1.69 -4.17 0.50
N ARG A 71 -0.95 -3.06 0.40
CA ARG A 71 -1.55 -1.75 0.13
C ARG A 71 -2.26 -1.71 -1.23
N LEU A 72 -1.66 -2.27 -2.28
CA LEU A 72 -2.30 -2.33 -3.60
C LEU A 72 -3.60 -3.14 -3.57
N ALA A 73 -3.61 -4.27 -2.84
CA ALA A 73 -4.83 -5.04 -2.63
C ALA A 73 -5.90 -4.26 -1.85
N HIS A 74 -5.51 -3.51 -0.81
CA HIS A 74 -6.45 -2.64 -0.09
C HIS A 74 -7.05 -1.55 -0.99
N ASN A 75 -6.26 -0.94 -1.88
CA ASN A 75 -6.79 0.06 -2.82
C ASN A 75 -7.89 -0.55 -3.71
N TYR A 76 -7.71 -1.78 -4.20
CA TYR A 76 -8.73 -2.49 -4.97
C TYR A 76 -9.99 -2.79 -4.16
N ILE A 77 -9.83 -3.16 -2.88
CA ILE A 77 -10.97 -3.38 -1.97
C ILE A 77 -11.74 -2.08 -1.72
N ASP A 78 -11.04 -0.96 -1.54
CA ASP A 78 -11.69 0.34 -1.34
C ASP A 78 -12.42 0.79 -2.61
N ASP A 79 -11.89 0.49 -3.79
CA ASP A 79 -12.56 0.71 -5.08
C ASP A 79 -13.87 -0.10 -5.21
N LEU A 80 -13.89 -1.34 -4.71
CA LEU A 80 -15.09 -2.20 -4.66
C LEU A 80 -16.11 -1.75 -3.62
N ARG A 81 -15.66 -1.26 -2.46
CA ARG A 81 -16.55 -0.69 -1.43
C ARG A 81 -17.31 0.51 -1.98
N GLY A 82 -16.63 1.30 -2.80
CA GLY A 82 -17.21 2.45 -3.46
C GLY A 82 -17.64 3.54 -2.49
N GLN A 83 -18.52 4.41 -2.96
CA GLN A 83 -19.03 5.57 -2.23
C GLN A 83 -20.55 5.56 -2.29
N ILE A 84 -21.20 5.99 -1.21
CA ILE A 84 -22.66 6.11 -1.13
C ILE A 84 -23.02 7.58 -0.99
N ILE A 85 -23.90 8.07 -1.86
CA ILE A 85 -24.39 9.45 -1.86
C ILE A 85 -25.90 9.44 -1.89
N THR A 86 -26.54 10.19 -1.00
CA THR A 86 -27.99 10.42 -1.05
C THR A 86 -28.26 11.82 -1.56
N SER A 87 -29.11 11.97 -2.58
CA SER A 87 -29.52 13.27 -3.10
C SER A 87 -31.00 13.28 -3.47
N THR A 88 -31.61 14.47 -3.42
CA THR A 88 -33.01 14.66 -3.79
C THR A 88 -33.10 15.41 -5.11
N LEU A 89 -33.70 14.77 -6.12
CA LEU A 89 -34.02 15.38 -7.41
C LEU A 89 -35.44 15.97 -7.37
N LYS A 90 -35.59 17.19 -7.91
CA LYS A 90 -36.86 17.93 -7.88
C LYS A 90 -37.39 18.17 -9.29
N ASN A 91 -38.67 17.87 -9.51
CA ASN A 91 -39.39 18.17 -10.74
C ASN A 91 -40.48 19.20 -10.46
N THR A 92 -40.54 20.25 -11.29
CA THR A 92 -41.61 21.26 -11.25
C THR A 92 -42.51 21.21 -12.48
N LEU A 93 -42.16 20.40 -13.48
CA LEU A 93 -42.92 20.25 -14.71
C LEU A 93 -43.97 19.14 -14.59
N LYS A 94 -44.97 19.18 -15.48
CA LYS A 94 -46.00 18.16 -15.57
C LYS A 94 -45.57 17.09 -16.58
N PHE A 95 -45.79 15.82 -16.21
CA PHE A 95 -45.55 14.67 -17.08
C PHE A 95 -46.21 14.87 -18.47
N PRO A 96 -45.53 14.51 -19.58
CA PRO A 96 -44.26 13.77 -19.67
C PRO A 96 -42.99 14.63 -19.56
N ALA A 97 -43.12 15.95 -19.42
CA ALA A 97 -41.94 16.82 -19.25
C ALA A 97 -41.38 16.70 -17.83
N THR A 98 -40.05 16.69 -17.72
CA THR A 98 -39.31 16.68 -16.44
C THR A 98 -38.14 17.67 -16.52
N ASN A 99 -37.88 18.39 -15.43
CA ASN A 99 -36.67 19.18 -15.25
C ASN A 99 -35.82 18.69 -14.06
N ALA A 100 -36.07 17.46 -13.62
CA ALA A 100 -35.35 16.85 -12.50
C ALA A 100 -33.97 16.36 -12.92
N GLU A 101 -33.06 17.29 -13.21
CA GLU A 101 -31.62 17.06 -13.39
C GLU A 101 -30.86 17.69 -12.22
N ALA A 102 -29.87 16.99 -11.68
CA ALA A 102 -28.88 17.59 -10.79
C ALA A 102 -27.47 17.06 -11.04
N THR A 103 -26.49 17.90 -10.74
CA THR A 103 -25.08 17.49 -10.64
C THR A 103 -24.80 17.05 -9.21
N ILE A 104 -24.39 15.79 -9.05
CA ILE A 104 -24.14 15.16 -7.75
C ILE A 104 -22.63 15.13 -7.52
N PRO A 105 -22.13 15.84 -6.50
CA PRO A 105 -20.71 15.79 -6.15
C PRO A 105 -20.37 14.45 -5.49
N LEU A 106 -19.20 13.91 -5.84
CA LEU A 106 -18.62 12.76 -5.17
C LEU A 106 -17.97 13.20 -3.85
N PRO A 107 -18.20 12.51 -2.72
CA PRO A 107 -17.54 12.80 -1.45
C PRO A 107 -16.02 12.71 -1.55
N GLN A 108 -15.52 11.75 -2.32
CA GLN A 108 -14.13 11.58 -2.67
C GLN A 108 -13.95 11.59 -4.19
N MET A 109 -13.00 12.40 -4.64
CA MET A 109 -12.62 12.47 -6.05
C MET A 109 -12.04 11.13 -6.51
N VAL A 110 -12.46 10.69 -7.69
CA VAL A 110 -11.95 9.50 -8.38
C VAL A 110 -10.79 9.88 -9.31
N ASN A 111 -9.90 8.95 -9.59
CA ASN A 111 -8.74 9.13 -10.47
C ASN A 111 -9.13 9.09 -11.96
N ASN A 112 -10.20 8.37 -12.29
CA ASN A 112 -10.69 8.20 -13.66
C ASN A 112 -12.23 8.15 -13.71
N THR A 113 -12.79 8.20 -14.92
CA THR A 113 -14.25 8.18 -15.14
C THR A 113 -14.83 6.77 -15.34
N GLU A 114 -14.03 5.71 -15.17
CA GLU A 114 -14.43 4.30 -15.33
C GLU A 114 -15.16 3.74 -14.10
N TYR A 115 -15.93 4.59 -13.40
CA TYR A 115 -16.77 4.17 -12.29
C TYR A 115 -18.20 3.87 -12.75
N GLN A 116 -18.87 2.97 -12.05
CA GLN A 116 -20.28 2.65 -12.24
C GLN A 116 -21.11 3.32 -11.14
N VAL A 117 -22.33 3.73 -11.50
CA VAL A 117 -23.27 4.36 -10.56
C VAL A 117 -24.57 3.58 -10.63
N GLU A 118 -24.93 2.93 -9.53
CA GLU A 118 -26.21 2.26 -9.35
C GLU A 118 -27.13 3.18 -8.54
N ALA A 119 -28.32 3.45 -9.04
CA ALA A 119 -29.30 4.32 -8.39
C ALA A 119 -30.39 3.48 -7.72
N GLU A 120 -30.62 3.73 -6.42
CA GLU A 120 -31.69 3.15 -5.61
C GLU A 120 -32.64 4.27 -5.17
N ILE A 121 -33.92 4.17 -5.53
CA ILE A 121 -34.94 5.13 -5.08
C ILE A 121 -35.28 4.80 -3.62
N VAL A 122 -35.06 5.76 -2.73
CA VAL A 122 -35.35 5.62 -1.29
C VAL A 122 -36.77 6.09 -0.98
N GLU A 123 -37.16 7.22 -1.55
CA GLU A 123 -38.46 7.85 -1.32
C GLU A 123 -38.87 8.65 -2.55
N ALA A 124 -40.16 8.63 -2.90
CA ALA A 124 -40.72 9.45 -3.98
C ALA A 124 -42.15 9.86 -3.65
N ASP A 125 -42.52 11.10 -3.97
CA ASP A 125 -43.88 11.63 -3.81
C ASP A 125 -44.75 11.43 -5.07
N GLY A 126 -44.41 10.41 -5.87
CA GLY A 126 -45.15 10.02 -7.06
C GLY A 126 -44.41 8.95 -7.89
N PRO A 127 -44.97 8.57 -9.05
CA PRO A 127 -44.34 7.64 -9.97
C PRO A 127 -42.98 8.12 -10.49
N VAL A 128 -42.01 7.21 -10.47
CA VAL A 128 -40.69 7.33 -11.11
C VAL A 128 -40.53 6.13 -12.03
N GLU A 129 -40.30 6.37 -13.31
CA GLU A 129 -40.16 5.32 -14.32
C GLU A 129 -38.71 4.86 -14.44
N HIS A 130 -37.78 5.82 -14.57
CA HIS A 130 -36.38 5.53 -14.80
C HIS A 130 -35.49 6.65 -14.25
N VAL A 131 -34.34 6.26 -13.68
CA VAL A 131 -33.28 7.17 -13.26
C VAL A 131 -32.12 6.99 -14.22
N GLU A 132 -31.69 8.08 -14.84
CA GLU A 132 -30.58 8.10 -15.79
C GLU A 132 -29.37 8.79 -15.16
N VAL A 133 -28.18 8.20 -15.34
CA VAL A 133 -26.91 8.75 -14.88
C VAL A 133 -26.00 8.99 -16.08
N TYR A 134 -25.46 10.20 -16.20
CA TYR A 134 -24.66 10.64 -17.34
C TYR A 134 -23.64 11.71 -16.91
N GLY A 135 -22.82 12.18 -17.85
CA GLY A 135 -21.87 13.27 -17.60
C GLY A 135 -20.90 12.97 -16.46
N LYS A 136 -20.36 11.74 -16.40
CA LYS A 136 -19.39 11.32 -15.38
C LYS A 136 -18.12 12.16 -15.48
N ALA A 137 -17.72 12.73 -14.35
CA ALA A 137 -16.50 13.49 -14.15
C ALA A 137 -15.76 12.96 -12.91
N LEU A 138 -14.54 13.46 -12.69
CA LEU A 138 -13.67 12.99 -11.61
C LEU A 138 -14.19 13.32 -10.21
N ASN A 139 -15.03 14.34 -10.09
CA ASN A 139 -15.52 14.86 -8.81
C ASN A 139 -17.05 14.90 -8.73
N ALA A 140 -17.75 14.51 -9.80
CA ALA A 140 -19.20 14.59 -9.87
C ALA A 140 -19.75 13.74 -11.04
N PHE A 141 -21.05 13.51 -11.03
CA PHE A 141 -21.81 13.02 -12.19
C PHE A 141 -23.13 13.78 -12.27
N LYS A 142 -23.85 13.63 -13.38
CA LYS A 142 -25.22 14.12 -13.50
C LYS A 142 -26.20 12.97 -13.36
N ALA A 143 -27.33 13.24 -12.72
CA ALA A 143 -28.44 12.31 -12.65
C ALA A 143 -29.73 13.04 -12.98
N SER A 144 -30.62 12.35 -13.68
CA SER A 144 -31.99 12.79 -13.92
C SER A 144 -32.97 11.64 -13.74
N TYR A 145 -34.26 11.94 -13.67
CA TYR A 145 -35.30 10.91 -13.73
C TYR A 145 -36.47 11.29 -14.61
N LEU A 146 -37.10 10.26 -15.19
CA LEU A 146 -38.39 10.31 -15.87
C LEU A 146 -39.49 9.87 -14.91
N GLY A 147 -40.54 10.67 -14.78
CA GLY A 147 -41.65 10.42 -13.86
C GLY A 147 -42.46 11.68 -13.55
N SER A 148 -43.55 11.51 -12.80
CA SER A 148 -44.43 12.60 -12.38
C SER A 148 -44.25 13.00 -10.91
N ALA A 149 -43.38 12.32 -10.17
CA ALA A 149 -42.97 12.74 -8.83
C ALA A 149 -42.42 14.18 -8.87
N LYS A 150 -42.61 14.94 -7.78
CA LYS A 150 -42.04 16.27 -7.60
C LYS A 150 -40.72 16.22 -6.82
N ASN A 151 -40.60 15.30 -5.87
CA ASN A 151 -39.41 15.10 -5.05
C ASN A 151 -39.09 13.61 -5.01
N VAL A 152 -37.87 13.26 -5.40
CA VAL A 152 -37.37 11.89 -5.39
C VAL A 152 -36.03 11.86 -4.69
N THR A 153 -35.95 11.15 -3.57
CA THR A 153 -34.70 10.91 -2.85
C THR A 153 -34.08 9.62 -3.36
N ILE A 154 -32.87 9.73 -3.90
CA ILE A 154 -32.14 8.64 -4.55
C ILE A 154 -30.82 8.45 -3.82
N LYS A 155 -30.50 7.19 -3.55
CA LYS A 155 -29.19 6.77 -3.07
C LYS A 155 -28.39 6.24 -4.26
N PHE A 156 -27.23 6.82 -4.49
CA PHE A 156 -26.30 6.44 -5.53
C PHE A 156 -25.16 5.64 -4.92
N HIS A 157 -24.96 4.41 -5.41
CA HIS A 157 -23.81 3.57 -5.12
C HIS A 157 -22.80 3.72 -6.25
N VAL A 158 -21.69 4.40 -5.96
CA VAL A 158 -20.62 4.64 -6.92
C VAL A 158 -19.51 3.63 -6.66
N LYS A 159 -19.22 2.74 -7.60
CA LYS A 159 -18.15 1.73 -7.48
C LYS A 159 -17.14 1.93 -8.61
N GLY A 160 -15.86 1.80 -8.32
CA GLY A 160 -14.82 2.03 -9.32
C GLY A 160 -14.26 3.46 -9.33
N GLY A 161 -13.19 3.64 -10.10
CA GLY A 161 -12.54 4.91 -10.38
C GLY A 161 -11.61 5.44 -9.28
N LEU A 162 -11.57 4.84 -8.09
CA LEU A 162 -10.69 5.26 -6.99
C LEU A 162 -9.24 4.79 -7.17
N TYR A 163 -9.02 3.76 -7.98
CA TYR A 163 -7.71 3.28 -8.39
C TYR A 163 -7.47 3.59 -9.87
#